data_AF-A0A090VAP8-F1
#
_entry.id   AF-A0A090VAP8-F1
#
_cell.length_a   1.000
_cell.length_b   1.000
_cell.length_c   1.000
_cell.angle_alpha   90.00
_cell.angle_beta   90.00
_cell.angle_gamma   90.00
#
_symmetry.space_group_name_H-M   'P 1'
#
loop_
_entity.id
_entity.type
_entity.pdbx_description
1 polymer ?
#
loop_
_entity_poly.entity_id
_entity_poly.type
_entity_poly.pdbx_seq_one_letter_code
_entity_poly.pdbx_strand_id
1 'polypeptide(L)'
;MEHNSTFPIKLTELDMLRDEASSYLKSVQWEQGSRAKNKDKDAKDESILLYLSRANSGSSVDITSVSKTILALKKRLLPDSVALPIHLNQTLYAVQEGITLGIWIKDSYYDASGLSSLNENKSALDSNGKREFESKMHTATAFMLFSTAYKILNDLKPFASDDLSVMKQKFAGIPEVSLLSPLKGIACSLFYFDKYLGHPEIVKSDKDVIDFTVVYFEALIGEIQLRKSSLEYTETIEDRTYKLEKSEFAISGWNNVFSGTAKSIEFNKIKFEQIVGNRDAKHFARRLTERMLSYDFTAKKNPFQELGGLCPFLWATEFLVQEKVCL
;
A
#
# COMPACT_ATOMS: atom_id res chain seq x y z
N MET A 1 -27.83 -9.84 0.15
CA MET A 1 -26.90 -8.96 0.87
C MET A 1 -26.62 -9.64 2.18
N GLU A 2 -25.65 -10.56 2.19
CA GLU A 2 -25.26 -11.22 3.43
C GLU A 2 -24.56 -10.19 4.31
N HIS A 3 -25.01 -10.09 5.57
CA HIS A 3 -24.41 -9.20 6.54
C HIS A 3 -23.03 -9.73 6.92
N ASN A 4 -21.97 -9.21 6.29
CA ASN A 4 -20.61 -9.40 6.81
C ASN A 4 -20.58 -8.92 8.26
N SER A 5 -20.31 -9.84 9.18
CA SER A 5 -20.20 -9.53 10.60
C SER A 5 -19.03 -8.56 10.79
N THR A 6 -19.34 -7.36 11.31
CA THR A 6 -18.35 -6.33 11.60
C THR A 6 -17.79 -6.56 13.01
N PHE A 7 -16.48 -6.78 13.11
CA PHE A 7 -15.78 -6.98 14.37
C PHE A 7 -15.03 -5.70 14.78
N PRO A 8 -15.30 -5.13 15.96
CA PRO A 8 -14.58 -3.95 16.44
C PRO A 8 -13.17 -4.34 16.94
N ILE A 9 -12.16 -3.58 16.52
CA ILE A 9 -10.79 -3.67 17.03
C ILE A 9 -10.67 -2.73 18.22
N LYS A 10 -10.50 -3.28 19.42
CA LYS A 10 -10.39 -2.48 20.65
C LYS A 10 -9.00 -1.87 20.81
N LEU A 11 -8.94 -0.60 21.20
CA LEU A 11 -7.66 0.08 21.40
C LEU A 11 -6.85 -0.54 22.56
N THR A 12 -7.53 -1.01 23.60
CA THR A 12 -6.88 -1.68 24.74
C THR A 12 -6.16 -2.96 24.35
N GLU A 13 -6.68 -3.68 23.34
CA GLU A 13 -6.05 -4.90 22.83
C GLU A 13 -4.81 -4.55 21.99
N LEU A 14 -4.86 -3.48 21.21
CA LEU A 14 -3.71 -2.97 20.47
C LEU A 14 -2.59 -2.45 21.37
N ASP A 15 -2.93 -1.79 22.49
CA ASP A 15 -1.96 -1.28 23.45
C ASP A 15 -1.08 -2.41 24.03
N MET A 16 -1.65 -3.60 24.27
CA MET A 16 -0.90 -4.77 24.74
C MET A 16 0.07 -5.32 23.68
N LEU A 17 -0.25 -5.17 22.40
CA LEU A 17 0.55 -5.68 21.27
C LEU A 17 1.64 -4.69 20.82
N ARG A 18 1.62 -3.44 21.29
CA ARG A 18 2.62 -2.41 20.95
C ARG A 18 4.03 -2.77 21.37
N ASP A 19 4.19 -3.44 22.51
CA ASP A 19 5.51 -3.86 22.99
C ASP A 19 6.11 -4.94 22.08
N GLU A 20 5.29 -5.87 21.59
CA GLU A 20 5.70 -6.89 20.64
C GLU A 20 6.09 -6.26 19.29
N ALA A 21 5.26 -5.36 18.77
CA ALA A 21 5.56 -4.62 17.54
C ALA A 21 6.86 -3.81 17.65
N SER A 22 7.09 -3.17 18.80
CA SER A 22 8.33 -2.44 19.09
C SER A 22 9.55 -3.36 19.11
N SER A 23 9.39 -4.59 19.57
CA SER A 23 10.46 -5.60 19.58
C SER A 23 10.91 -5.93 18.16
N TYR A 24 9.97 -6.15 17.23
CA TYR A 24 10.29 -6.38 15.82
C TYR A 24 11.03 -5.19 15.19
N LEU A 25 10.68 -3.95 15.53
CA LEU A 25 11.39 -2.77 15.01
C LEU A 25 12.81 -2.59 15.58
N LYS A 26 13.05 -3.07 16.80
CA LYS A 26 14.37 -3.00 17.46
C LYS A 26 15.35 -3.99 16.84
N SER A 27 14.90 -5.21 16.54
CA SER A 27 15.76 -6.23 15.95
C SER A 27 14.96 -7.24 15.13
N VAL A 28 15.42 -7.43 13.89
CA VAL A 28 14.93 -8.45 12.98
C VAL A 28 16.10 -9.32 12.56
N GLN A 29 15.90 -10.63 12.59
CA GLN A 29 16.84 -11.59 12.03
C GLN A 29 16.25 -12.16 10.76
N TRP A 30 16.97 -12.02 9.65
CA TRP A 30 16.54 -12.56 8.37
C TRP A 30 17.69 -13.25 7.64
N GLU A 31 17.39 -14.39 7.04
CA GLU A 31 18.31 -15.09 6.15
C GLU A 31 17.69 -15.14 4.75
N GLN A 32 18.39 -14.55 3.79
CA GLN A 32 17.91 -14.49 2.41
C GLN A 32 17.83 -15.88 1.78
N GLY A 33 16.72 -16.16 1.09
CA GLY A 33 16.52 -17.42 0.40
C GLY A 33 17.49 -17.63 -0.76
N SER A 34 17.84 -18.88 -1.06
CA SER A 34 18.77 -19.21 -2.16
C SER A 34 18.32 -18.71 -3.53
N ARG A 35 17.01 -18.57 -3.76
CA ARG A 35 16.45 -18.00 -5.00
C ARG A 35 16.69 -16.50 -5.12
N ALA A 36 16.57 -15.76 -4.01
CA ALA A 36 16.90 -14.33 -3.96
C ALA A 36 18.41 -14.13 -4.17
N LYS A 37 19.24 -14.93 -3.47
CA LYS A 37 20.71 -14.94 -3.65
C LYS A 37 21.17 -15.26 -5.08
N ASN A 38 20.42 -16.05 -5.83
CA ASN A 38 20.74 -16.37 -7.23
C ASN A 38 20.28 -15.28 -8.19
N LYS A 39 19.12 -14.65 -7.95
CA LYS A 39 18.71 -13.43 -8.69
C LYS A 39 19.74 -12.30 -8.52
N ASP A 40 20.35 -12.17 -7.35
CA ASP A 40 21.43 -11.22 -7.08
C ASP A 40 22.70 -11.47 -7.92
N LYS A 41 22.94 -12.72 -8.34
CA LYS A 41 24.11 -13.08 -9.17
C LYS A 41 23.88 -12.85 -10.66
N ASP A 42 22.66 -13.03 -11.14
CA ASP A 42 22.30 -12.91 -12.55
C ASP A 42 21.94 -11.48 -12.96
N ALA A 43 21.48 -10.64 -12.01
CA ALA A 43 21.11 -9.26 -12.27
C ALA A 43 22.35 -8.35 -12.35
N LYS A 44 22.76 -8.00 -13.58
CA LYS A 44 23.57 -6.80 -13.88
C LYS A 44 22.76 -5.50 -13.74
N ASP A 45 21.79 -5.45 -12.83
CA ASP A 45 21.01 -4.25 -12.54
C ASP A 45 21.74 -3.46 -11.45
N GLU A 46 22.19 -2.25 -11.79
CA GLU A 46 23.20 -1.49 -11.05
C GLU A 46 22.82 -1.05 -9.63
N SER A 47 21.55 -1.12 -9.20
CA SER A 47 21.14 -0.24 -8.10
C SER A 47 21.07 -0.86 -6.70
N ILE A 48 20.60 -2.10 -6.48
CA ILE A 48 20.24 -2.53 -5.10
C ILE A 48 20.64 -3.97 -4.75
N LEU A 49 20.48 -4.91 -5.67
CA LEU A 49 20.93 -6.30 -5.46
C LEU A 49 22.47 -6.37 -5.34
N LEU A 50 23.18 -5.46 -6.03
CA LEU A 50 24.62 -5.27 -5.87
C LEU A 50 24.99 -4.69 -4.49
N TYR A 51 24.17 -3.82 -3.92
CA TYR A 51 24.38 -3.29 -2.55
C TYR A 51 24.11 -4.35 -1.48
N LEU A 52 23.05 -5.16 -1.67
CA LEU A 52 22.75 -6.29 -0.81
C LEU A 52 23.88 -7.33 -0.85
N SER A 53 24.38 -7.68 -2.04
CA SER A 53 25.48 -8.63 -2.19
C SER A 53 26.83 -8.10 -1.69
N ARG A 54 27.16 -6.81 -1.89
CA ARG A 54 28.37 -6.18 -1.32
C ARG A 54 28.35 -6.10 0.20
N ALA A 55 27.17 -5.88 0.81
CA ALA A 55 27.00 -5.88 2.25
C ALA A 55 26.98 -7.30 2.85
N ASN A 56 26.73 -8.33 2.03
CA ASN A 56 26.43 -9.70 2.46
C ASN A 56 27.53 -10.71 2.04
N SER A 57 28.80 -10.32 2.14
CA SER A 57 29.95 -11.20 1.85
C SER A 57 30.18 -12.30 2.91
N GLY A 58 29.12 -12.74 3.61
CA GLY A 58 29.17 -13.74 4.67
C GLY A 58 27.88 -14.55 4.74
N SER A 59 27.99 -15.86 4.98
CA SER A 59 26.87 -16.79 5.16
C SER A 59 26.21 -16.67 6.54
N SER A 60 26.00 -15.45 7.05
CA SER A 60 25.45 -15.20 8.39
C SER A 60 24.01 -14.75 8.32
N VAL A 61 23.21 -15.15 9.31
CA VAL A 61 21.89 -14.57 9.59
C VAL A 61 22.08 -13.07 9.84
N ASP A 62 21.51 -12.23 8.98
CA ASP A 62 21.66 -10.79 9.08
C ASP A 62 20.71 -10.25 10.15
N ILE A 63 21.30 -9.65 11.19
CA ILE A 63 20.55 -8.93 12.21
C ILE A 63 20.43 -7.47 11.76
N THR A 64 19.23 -7.08 11.32
CA THR A 64 18.91 -5.71 10.94
C THR A 64 18.03 -5.06 12.00
N SER A 65 18.05 -3.73 12.03
CA SER A 65 17.35 -2.95 13.04
C SER A 65 16.87 -1.67 12.40
N VAL A 66 15.56 -1.60 12.15
CA VAL A 66 14.88 -0.43 11.59
C VAL A 66 15.13 0.79 12.47
N SER A 67 15.17 0.62 13.79
CA SER A 67 15.50 1.71 14.71
C SER A 67 16.93 2.26 14.53
N LYS A 68 17.91 1.40 14.22
CA LYS A 68 19.30 1.84 13.96
C LYS A 68 19.45 2.53 12.61
N THR A 69 18.80 2.02 11.56
CA THR A 69 18.85 2.66 10.24
C THR A 69 18.16 4.01 10.25
N ILE A 70 17.05 4.15 10.96
CA ILE A 70 16.39 5.45 11.18
C ILE A 70 17.32 6.42 11.92
N LEU A 71 18.06 5.97 12.94
CA LEU A 71 19.05 6.81 13.61
C LEU A 71 20.22 7.18 12.68
N ALA A 72 20.66 6.27 11.81
CA ALA A 72 21.67 6.55 10.79
C ALA A 72 21.15 7.55 9.74
N LEU A 73 19.88 7.44 9.34
CA LEU A 73 19.21 8.38 8.45
C LEU A 73 19.11 9.77 9.05
N LYS A 74 18.76 9.87 10.34
CA LYS A 74 18.81 11.15 11.07
C LYS A 74 20.18 11.81 10.94
N LYS A 75 21.26 11.07 11.24
CA LYS A 75 22.64 11.59 11.16
C LYS A 75 23.02 12.01 9.74
N ARG A 76 22.54 11.29 8.72
CA ARG A 76 22.85 11.54 7.31
C ARG A 76 22.07 12.74 6.73
N LEU A 77 20.78 12.84 7.04
CA LEU A 77 19.89 13.86 6.47
C LEU A 77 20.04 15.21 7.17
N LEU A 78 20.19 15.20 8.50
CA LEU A 78 20.22 16.41 9.32
C LEU A 78 21.24 16.25 10.46
N PRO A 79 22.55 16.45 10.21
CA PRO A 79 23.59 16.28 11.22
C PRO A 79 23.45 17.25 12.40
N ASP A 80 22.86 18.43 12.18
CA ASP A 80 22.75 19.50 13.18
C ASP A 80 21.48 19.42 14.05
N SER A 81 20.55 18.49 13.76
CA SER A 81 19.29 18.38 14.50
C SER A 81 19.42 17.49 15.73
N VAL A 82 19.08 18.05 16.90
CA VAL A 82 19.00 17.31 18.16
C VAL A 82 17.77 16.38 18.18
N ALA A 83 16.65 16.82 17.60
CA ALA A 83 15.38 16.07 17.57
C ALA A 83 15.27 15.13 16.36
N LEU A 84 14.43 14.09 16.47
CA LEU A 84 14.04 13.28 15.32
C LEU A 84 13.14 14.13 14.40
N PRO A 85 13.39 14.12 13.08
CA PRO A 85 12.54 14.84 12.12
C PRO A 85 11.09 14.34 12.15
N ILE A 86 10.15 15.22 11.80
CA ILE A 86 8.72 14.95 11.96
C ILE A 86 8.23 13.82 11.05
N HIS A 87 8.63 13.80 9.77
CA HIS A 87 8.15 12.80 8.82
C HIS A 87 8.77 11.42 9.11
N LEU A 88 10.03 11.39 9.52
CA LEU A 88 10.71 10.20 9.98
C LEU A 88 10.09 9.61 11.27
N ASN A 89 9.74 10.44 12.26
CA ASN A 89 9.04 9.97 13.45
C ASN A 89 7.62 9.45 13.11
N GLN A 90 6.90 10.17 12.26
CA GLN A 90 5.58 9.77 11.80
C GLN A 90 5.61 8.45 11.04
N THR A 91 6.61 8.24 10.17
CA THR A 91 6.82 6.98 9.46
C THR A 91 7.06 5.84 10.45
N LEU A 92 7.94 6.03 11.43
CA LEU A 92 8.22 5.02 12.45
C LEU A 92 6.97 4.65 13.24
N TYR A 93 6.20 5.66 13.68
CA TYR A 93 4.96 5.44 14.40
C TYR A 93 3.92 4.71 13.55
N ALA A 94 3.75 5.10 12.28
CA ALA A 94 2.83 4.41 11.37
C ALA A 94 3.22 2.95 11.12
N VAL A 95 4.51 2.65 10.95
CA VAL A 95 5.00 1.27 10.80
C VAL A 95 4.75 0.47 12.08
N GLN A 96 4.98 1.05 13.26
CA GLN A 96 4.67 0.40 14.54
C GLN A 96 3.18 0.08 14.65
N GLU A 97 2.30 1.06 14.47
CA GLU A 97 0.85 0.86 14.55
C GLU A 97 0.37 -0.15 13.49
N GLY A 98 0.94 -0.11 12.29
CA GLY A 98 0.68 -1.11 11.25
C GLY A 98 0.99 -2.53 11.70
N ILE A 99 2.17 -2.76 12.29
CA ILE A 99 2.57 -4.08 12.78
C ILE A 99 1.63 -4.53 13.91
N THR A 100 1.29 -3.65 14.85
CA THR A 100 0.36 -4.02 15.94
C THR A 100 -0.98 -4.50 15.43
N LEU A 101 -1.52 -3.79 14.43
CA LEU A 101 -2.79 -4.14 13.83
C LEU A 101 -2.69 -5.44 13.03
N GLY A 102 -1.58 -5.67 12.34
CA GLY A 102 -1.30 -6.95 11.69
C GLY A 102 -1.30 -8.11 12.68
N ILE A 103 -0.62 -7.98 13.83
CA ILE A 103 -0.57 -9.02 14.87
C ILE A 103 -1.97 -9.33 15.39
N TRP A 104 -2.77 -8.30 15.68
CA TRP A 104 -4.15 -8.48 16.13
C TRP A 104 -5.00 -9.24 15.09
N ILE A 105 -4.85 -8.90 13.80
CA ILE A 105 -5.60 -9.55 12.72
C ILE A 105 -5.19 -11.01 12.54
N LYS A 106 -3.89 -11.30 12.69
CA LYS A 106 -3.39 -12.68 12.73
C LYS A 106 -4.09 -13.46 13.83
N ASP A 107 -4.12 -12.93 15.06
CA ASP A 107 -4.76 -13.60 16.20
C ASP A 107 -6.26 -13.81 15.97
N SER A 108 -6.95 -12.79 15.45
CA SER A 108 -8.35 -12.93 15.07
C SER A 108 -8.59 -14.00 14.00
N TYR A 109 -7.68 -14.15 13.04
CA TYR A 109 -7.75 -15.22 12.03
C TYR A 109 -7.46 -16.60 12.66
N TYR A 110 -6.55 -16.68 13.63
CA TYR A 110 -6.22 -17.92 14.31
C TYR A 110 -7.44 -18.50 15.02
N ASP A 111 -8.18 -17.65 15.71
CA ASP A 111 -9.40 -18.03 16.42
C ASP A 111 -10.54 -18.35 15.45
N ALA A 112 -10.71 -17.55 14.39
CA ALA A 112 -11.77 -17.76 13.40
C ALA A 112 -11.59 -19.04 12.56
N SER A 113 -10.35 -19.40 12.22
CA SER A 113 -10.03 -20.56 11.39
C SER A 113 -9.83 -21.87 12.17
N GLY A 114 -9.89 -21.81 13.51
CA GLY A 114 -9.57 -22.94 14.38
C GLY A 114 -8.09 -23.31 14.41
N LEU A 115 -7.22 -22.43 13.88
CA LEU A 115 -5.77 -22.65 13.85
C LEU A 115 -5.18 -22.65 15.26
N SER A 116 -5.77 -21.92 16.22
CA SER A 116 -5.37 -21.95 17.63
C SER A 116 -5.39 -23.39 18.19
N SER A 117 -6.49 -24.12 17.97
CA SER A 117 -6.63 -25.51 18.41
C SER A 117 -5.69 -26.48 17.67
N LEU A 118 -5.44 -26.24 16.38
CA LEU A 118 -4.46 -27.03 15.62
C LEU A 118 -3.03 -26.78 16.09
N ASN A 119 -2.72 -25.56 16.51
CA ASN A 119 -1.40 -25.18 17.03
C ASN A 119 -1.13 -25.84 18.39
N GLU A 120 -2.14 -25.95 19.26
CA GLU A 120 -2.03 -26.64 20.55
C GLU A 120 -1.81 -28.16 20.38
N ASN A 121 -2.52 -28.78 19.42
CA ASN A 121 -2.45 -30.22 19.18
C ASN A 121 -1.38 -30.64 18.16
N LYS A 122 -0.45 -29.74 17.81
CA LYS A 122 0.49 -29.90 16.69
C LYS A 122 1.28 -31.21 16.69
N SER A 123 1.62 -31.74 17.88
CA SER A 123 2.37 -32.99 18.03
C SER A 123 1.54 -34.25 17.74
N ALA A 124 0.22 -34.18 17.91
CA ALA A 124 -0.73 -35.28 17.73
C ALA A 124 -1.41 -35.28 16.35
N LEU A 125 -1.12 -34.28 15.50
CA LEU A 125 -1.73 -34.18 14.16
C LEU A 125 -1.22 -35.27 13.21
N ASP A 126 -2.16 -35.81 12.42
CA ASP A 126 -1.90 -36.69 11.29
C ASP A 126 -1.28 -35.93 10.11
N SER A 127 -0.94 -36.63 9.01
CA SER A 127 -0.33 -35.98 7.84
C SER A 127 -1.26 -34.95 7.19
N ASN A 128 -2.57 -35.17 7.21
CA ASN A 128 -3.54 -34.23 6.65
C ASN A 128 -3.70 -32.99 7.54
N GLY A 129 -3.81 -33.17 8.86
CA GLY A 129 -3.88 -32.06 9.81
C GLY A 129 -2.62 -31.17 9.80
N LYS A 130 -1.44 -31.76 9.57
CA LYS A 130 -0.20 -30.98 9.38
C LYS A 130 -0.24 -30.12 8.12
N ARG A 131 -0.74 -30.65 7.01
CA ARG A 131 -0.90 -29.89 5.76
C ARG A 131 -1.92 -28.75 5.93
N GLU A 132 -3.06 -29.03 6.57
CA GLU A 132 -4.07 -28.01 6.87
C GLU A 132 -3.50 -26.89 7.74
N PHE A 133 -2.73 -27.24 8.77
CA PHE A 133 -2.05 -26.28 9.63
C PHE A 133 -1.07 -25.40 8.84
N GLU A 134 -0.25 -25.97 7.96
CA GLU A 134 0.69 -25.22 7.12
C GLU A 134 -0.03 -24.29 6.15
N SER A 135 -1.07 -24.76 5.45
CA SER A 135 -1.90 -23.94 4.57
C SER A 135 -2.55 -22.76 5.31
N LYS A 136 -3.15 -23.01 6.47
CA LYS A 136 -3.75 -21.96 7.31
C LYS A 136 -2.70 -20.97 7.83
N MET A 137 -1.51 -21.43 8.17
CA MET A 137 -0.38 -20.57 8.57
C MET A 137 0.08 -19.65 7.43
N HIS A 138 0.11 -20.14 6.19
CA HIS A 138 0.44 -19.33 5.02
C HIS A 138 -0.58 -18.22 4.80
N THR A 139 -1.86 -18.55 4.86
CA THR A 139 -2.95 -17.59 4.70
C THR A 139 -2.97 -16.56 5.83
N ALA A 140 -2.75 -16.98 7.08
CA ALA A 140 -2.65 -16.07 8.22
C ALA A 140 -1.48 -15.09 8.07
N THR A 141 -0.32 -15.59 7.64
CA THR A 141 0.88 -14.76 7.43
C THR A 141 0.64 -13.74 6.32
N ALA A 142 0.03 -14.15 5.21
CA ALA A 142 -0.30 -13.27 4.10
C ALA A 142 -1.29 -12.18 4.53
N PHE A 143 -2.33 -12.55 5.30
CA PHE A 143 -3.35 -11.60 5.74
C PHE A 143 -2.82 -10.60 6.78
N MET A 144 -1.94 -11.06 7.67
CA MET A 144 -1.20 -10.19 8.58
C MET A 144 -0.37 -9.16 7.82
N LEU A 145 0.45 -9.59 6.85
CA LEU A 145 1.29 -8.69 6.06
C LEU A 145 0.47 -7.69 5.23
N PHE A 146 -0.63 -8.16 4.63
CA PHE A 146 -1.56 -7.31 3.90
C PHE A 146 -2.16 -6.24 4.80
N SER A 147 -2.61 -6.62 6.00
CA SER A 147 -3.25 -5.70 6.94
C SER A 147 -2.28 -4.69 7.54
N THR A 148 -1.06 -5.11 7.85
CA THR A 148 0.04 -4.22 8.24
C THR A 148 0.29 -3.17 7.17
N ALA A 149 0.50 -3.60 5.93
CA ALA A 149 0.74 -2.70 4.80
C ALA A 149 -0.43 -1.74 4.59
N TYR A 150 -1.66 -2.25 4.65
CA TYR A 150 -2.88 -1.47 4.45
C TYR A 150 -3.04 -0.37 5.52
N LYS A 151 -2.77 -0.68 6.79
CA LYS A 151 -2.81 0.32 7.88
C LYS A 151 -1.74 1.41 7.71
N ILE A 152 -0.52 1.01 7.35
CA ILE A 152 0.59 1.96 7.11
C ILE A 152 0.23 2.91 5.97
N LEU A 153 -0.32 2.38 4.88
CA LEU A 153 -0.76 3.21 3.76
C LEU A 153 -1.88 4.16 4.16
N ASN A 154 -2.86 3.72 4.96
CA ASN A 154 -3.92 4.59 5.44
C ASN A 154 -3.40 5.80 6.22
N ASP A 155 -2.41 5.59 7.08
CA ASP A 155 -1.87 6.64 7.95
C ASP A 155 -0.91 7.59 7.22
N LEU A 156 -0.15 7.09 6.24
CA LEU A 156 0.89 7.86 5.55
C LEU A 156 0.42 8.53 4.26
N LYS A 157 -0.62 8.01 3.61
CA LYS A 157 -1.12 8.55 2.33
C LYS A 157 -1.54 10.03 2.36
N PRO A 158 -2.13 10.58 3.45
CA PRO A 158 -2.42 12.02 3.53
C PRO A 158 -1.18 12.93 3.54
N PHE A 159 0.00 12.38 3.86
CA PHE A 159 1.25 13.11 4.01
C PHE A 159 2.23 12.87 2.85
N ALA A 160 1.92 11.91 1.98
CA ALA A 160 2.69 11.60 0.80
C ALA A 160 2.56 12.69 -0.27
N SER A 161 3.56 12.79 -1.13
CA SER A 161 3.53 13.64 -2.32
C SER A 161 2.51 13.13 -3.33
N ASP A 162 1.87 14.05 -4.07
CA ASP A 162 0.91 13.72 -5.13
C ASP A 162 1.57 12.97 -6.31
N ASP A 163 2.85 13.26 -6.58
CA ASP A 163 3.64 12.56 -7.61
C ASP A 163 4.66 11.60 -6.99
N LEU A 164 4.35 10.31 -7.07
CA LEU A 164 5.22 9.22 -6.59
C LEU A 164 6.03 8.58 -7.73
N SER A 165 5.96 9.10 -8.95
CA SER A 165 6.54 8.48 -10.15
C SER A 165 8.05 8.33 -10.06
N VAL A 166 8.74 9.36 -9.54
CA VAL A 166 10.20 9.35 -9.34
C VAL A 166 10.63 8.25 -8.35
N MET A 167 9.85 8.04 -7.29
CA MET A 167 10.16 7.02 -6.28
C MET A 167 9.85 5.62 -6.82
N LYS A 168 8.78 5.46 -7.61
CA LYS A 168 8.45 4.21 -8.29
C LYS A 168 9.52 3.79 -9.30
N GLN A 169 10.14 4.73 -10.02
CA GLN A 169 11.24 4.44 -10.95
C GLN A 169 12.52 3.97 -10.24
N LYS A 170 12.83 4.53 -9.07
CA LYS A 170 13.99 4.10 -8.26
C LYS A 170 13.77 2.76 -7.55
N PHE A 171 12.51 2.33 -7.44
CA PHE A 171 12.14 1.13 -6.72
C PHE A 171 12.20 -0.11 -7.63
N ALA A 172 13.16 -0.98 -7.38
CA ALA A 172 13.40 -2.19 -8.17
C ALA A 172 12.44 -3.37 -7.87
N GLY A 173 11.40 -3.17 -7.04
CA GLY A 173 10.51 -4.25 -6.59
C GLY A 173 11.03 -4.99 -5.36
N ILE A 174 10.18 -5.81 -4.73
CA ILE A 174 10.54 -6.59 -3.53
C ILE A 174 11.15 -7.93 -3.96
N PRO A 175 12.39 -8.27 -3.55
CA PRO A 175 13.06 -9.48 -4.02
C PRO A 175 12.38 -10.79 -3.58
N GLU A 176 11.96 -10.86 -2.32
CA GLU A 176 11.25 -12.01 -1.76
C GLU A 176 10.24 -11.57 -0.70
N VAL A 177 9.16 -12.36 -0.59
CA VAL A 177 8.17 -12.24 0.48
C VAL A 177 7.95 -13.64 1.01
N SER A 178 8.22 -13.86 2.29
CA SER A 178 8.04 -15.16 2.94
C SER A 178 6.66 -15.24 3.59
N LEU A 179 5.92 -16.30 3.28
CA LEU A 179 4.61 -16.59 3.89
C LEU A 179 4.66 -17.80 4.83
N LEU A 180 5.86 -18.32 5.14
CA LEU A 180 6.02 -19.58 5.86
C LEU A 180 5.50 -19.54 7.30
N SER A 181 5.83 -18.47 8.01
CA SER A 181 5.34 -18.22 9.35
C SER A 181 5.21 -16.72 9.58
N PRO A 182 4.34 -16.27 10.50
CA PRO A 182 4.15 -14.85 10.76
C PRO A 182 5.45 -14.12 11.11
N LEU A 183 6.25 -14.71 12.00
CA LEU A 183 7.55 -14.18 12.39
C LEU A 183 8.48 -13.99 11.18
N LYS A 184 8.56 -15.01 10.31
CA LYS A 184 9.39 -14.97 9.11
C LYS A 184 8.84 -13.96 8.08
N GLY A 185 7.53 -13.81 7.99
CA GLY A 185 6.89 -12.84 7.10
C GLY A 185 7.21 -11.40 7.49
N ILE A 186 6.99 -11.04 8.77
CA ILE A 186 7.34 -9.72 9.29
C ILE A 186 8.83 -9.48 9.12
N ALA A 187 9.67 -10.45 9.50
CA ALA A 187 11.11 -10.32 9.39
C ALA A 187 11.58 -10.05 7.95
N CYS A 188 11.04 -10.80 6.99
CA CYS A 188 11.34 -10.61 5.57
C CYS A 188 10.95 -9.20 5.10
N SER A 189 9.71 -8.77 5.38
CA SER A 189 9.22 -7.44 4.97
C SER A 189 10.04 -6.31 5.59
N LEU A 190 10.32 -6.37 6.90
CA LEU A 190 11.08 -5.34 7.59
C LEU A 190 12.55 -5.33 7.17
N PHE A 191 13.15 -6.49 6.89
CA PHE A 191 14.53 -6.58 6.42
C PHE A 191 14.72 -5.85 5.09
N TYR A 192 13.85 -6.09 4.10
CA TYR A 192 13.97 -5.39 2.83
C TYR A 192 13.67 -3.90 2.99
N PHE A 193 12.62 -3.54 3.72
CA PHE A 193 12.30 -2.15 4.02
C PHE A 193 13.51 -1.40 4.62
N ASP A 194 14.17 -1.99 5.62
CA ASP A 194 15.37 -1.47 6.26
C ASP A 194 16.52 -1.22 5.27
N LYS A 195 16.76 -2.17 4.37
CA LYS A 195 17.83 -2.08 3.37
C LYS A 195 17.55 -0.98 2.34
N TYR A 196 16.32 -0.83 1.89
CA TYR A 196 15.96 0.27 0.99
C TYR A 196 16.05 1.64 1.68
N LEU A 197 15.62 1.75 2.93
CA LEU A 197 15.77 2.97 3.73
C LEU A 197 17.24 3.34 3.90
N GLY A 198 18.12 2.37 4.09
CA GLY A 198 19.57 2.58 4.19
C GLY A 198 20.25 3.02 2.89
N HIS A 199 19.58 2.91 1.73
CA HIS A 199 20.21 3.19 0.44
C HIS A 199 20.42 4.70 0.22
N PRO A 200 21.64 5.16 -0.08
CA PRO A 200 21.96 6.58 -0.12
C PRO A 200 21.25 7.35 -1.23
N GLU A 201 20.94 6.68 -2.35
CA GLU A 201 20.34 7.33 -3.53
C GLU A 201 18.80 7.41 -3.50
N ILE A 202 18.16 6.60 -2.64
CA ILE A 202 16.70 6.51 -2.57
C ILE A 202 16.15 7.63 -1.70
N VAL A 203 16.66 7.72 -0.47
CA VAL A 203 16.23 8.72 0.51
C VAL A 203 17.24 9.86 0.54
N LYS A 204 16.84 11.05 0.07
CA LYS A 204 17.66 12.27 0.08
C LYS A 204 17.09 13.35 1.00
N SER A 205 15.78 13.32 1.26
CA SER A 205 15.04 14.22 2.15
C SER A 205 14.22 13.45 3.18
N ASP A 206 13.81 14.13 4.26
CA ASP A 206 12.88 13.60 5.27
C ASP A 206 11.52 13.22 4.64
N LYS A 207 11.06 14.01 3.66
CA LYS A 207 9.81 13.74 2.94
C LYS A 207 9.90 12.48 2.06
N ASP A 208 11.07 12.21 1.48
CA ASP A 208 11.29 11.01 0.66
C ASP A 208 11.10 9.72 1.48
N VAL A 209 11.24 9.78 2.80
CA VAL A 209 11.01 8.63 3.69
C VAL A 209 9.54 8.20 3.66
N ILE A 210 8.59 9.16 3.71
CA ILE A 210 7.16 8.86 3.62
C ILE A 210 6.83 8.34 2.23
N ASP A 211 7.26 9.05 1.19
CA ASP A 211 6.97 8.69 -0.20
C ASP A 211 7.52 7.30 -0.54
N PHE A 212 8.74 6.99 -0.08
CA PHE A 212 9.32 5.66 -0.20
C PHE A 212 8.50 4.60 0.55
N THR A 213 8.10 4.89 1.79
CA THR A 213 7.35 3.94 2.62
C THR A 213 6.01 3.60 1.98
N VAL A 214 5.31 4.59 1.42
CA VAL A 214 4.07 4.37 0.66
C VAL A 214 4.33 3.48 -0.56
N VAL A 215 5.34 3.78 -1.39
CA VAL A 215 5.66 2.97 -2.57
C VAL A 215 6.03 1.53 -2.19
N TYR A 216 6.80 1.34 -1.12
CA TYR A 216 7.21 0.03 -0.63
C TYR A 216 6.01 -0.83 -0.21
N PHE A 217 5.12 -0.28 0.63
CA PHE A 217 3.96 -1.03 1.12
C PHE A 217 2.85 -1.18 0.06
N GLU A 218 2.74 -0.28 -0.92
CA GLU A 218 1.91 -0.50 -2.13
C GLU A 218 2.41 -1.73 -2.91
N ALA A 219 3.74 -1.83 -3.12
CA ALA A 219 4.33 -2.97 -3.80
C ALA A 219 4.17 -4.27 -3.00
N LEU A 220 4.28 -4.22 -1.67
CA LEU A 220 4.06 -5.38 -0.82
C LEU A 220 2.64 -5.92 -0.93
N ILE A 221 1.63 -5.03 -0.98
CA ILE A 221 0.25 -5.44 -1.24
C ILE A 221 0.12 -6.06 -2.63
N GLY A 222 0.73 -5.46 -3.65
CA GLY A 222 0.73 -6.01 -5.02
C GLY A 222 1.27 -7.44 -5.08
N GLU A 223 2.40 -7.71 -4.44
CA GLU A 223 2.99 -9.05 -4.36
C GLU A 223 2.08 -10.06 -3.64
N ILE A 224 1.41 -9.65 -2.55
CA ILE A 224 0.47 -10.51 -1.83
C ILE A 224 -0.78 -10.80 -2.66
N GLN A 225 -1.31 -9.79 -3.36
CA GLN A 225 -2.46 -9.95 -4.25
C GLN A 225 -2.17 -10.90 -5.40
N LEU A 226 -0.97 -10.84 -6.00
CA LEU A 226 -0.55 -11.79 -7.02
C LEU A 226 -0.52 -13.25 -6.52
N ARG A 227 -0.25 -13.45 -5.22
CA ARG A 227 -0.18 -14.77 -4.59
C ARG A 227 -1.50 -15.21 -3.96
N LYS A 228 -2.52 -14.34 -3.92
CA LYS A 228 -3.83 -14.61 -3.31
C LYS A 228 -4.46 -15.90 -3.86
N SER A 229 -4.35 -16.15 -5.16
CA SER A 229 -4.91 -17.34 -5.82
C SER A 229 -4.29 -18.66 -5.38
N SER A 230 -3.10 -18.63 -4.78
CA SER A 230 -2.41 -19.81 -4.25
C SER A 230 -2.73 -20.11 -2.78
N LEU A 231 -3.43 -19.21 -2.09
CA LEU A 231 -3.76 -19.35 -0.67
C LEU A 231 -5.05 -20.15 -0.51
N GLU A 232 -5.04 -21.08 0.44
CA GLU A 232 -6.21 -21.89 0.83
C GLU A 232 -6.91 -21.24 2.05
N TYR A 233 -8.17 -21.60 2.32
CA TYR A 233 -8.93 -21.13 3.51
C TYR A 233 -9.15 -19.62 3.61
N THR A 234 -9.20 -18.93 2.46
CA THR A 234 -9.41 -17.48 2.38
C THR A 234 -10.85 -17.03 2.67
N GLU A 235 -11.82 -17.93 2.66
CA GLU A 235 -13.25 -17.65 2.90
C GLU A 235 -13.47 -16.94 4.24
N THR A 236 -12.84 -17.45 5.30
CA THR A 236 -12.89 -16.86 6.66
C THR A 236 -12.42 -15.40 6.74
N ILE A 237 -11.62 -14.94 5.77
CA ILE A 237 -11.14 -13.57 5.67
C ILE A 237 -12.14 -12.70 4.92
N GLU A 238 -12.81 -13.24 3.89
CA GLU A 238 -13.74 -12.48 3.04
C GLU A 238 -15.08 -12.21 3.73
N ASP A 239 -15.52 -13.12 4.60
CA ASP A 239 -16.79 -13.01 5.36
C ASP A 239 -16.74 -11.98 6.50
N ARG A 240 -15.54 -11.53 6.88
CA ARG A 240 -15.31 -10.69 8.06
C ARG A 240 -14.85 -9.30 7.67
N THR A 241 -15.41 -8.31 8.35
CA THR A 241 -14.96 -6.92 8.26
C THR A 241 -14.50 -6.47 9.63
N TYR A 242 -13.27 -5.94 9.72
CA TYR A 242 -12.70 -5.43 10.96
C TYR A 242 -12.74 -3.90 10.93
N LYS A 243 -13.23 -3.27 12.00
CA LYS A 243 -13.30 -1.81 12.09
C LYS A 243 -12.58 -1.31 13.34
N LEU A 244 -11.68 -0.34 13.17
CA LEU A 244 -10.94 0.23 14.29
C LEU A 244 -11.81 1.15 15.14
N GLU A 245 -11.73 1.02 16.45
CA GLU A 245 -12.41 1.94 17.37
C GLU A 245 -11.92 3.37 17.21
N LYS A 246 -12.85 4.34 17.25
CA LYS A 246 -12.58 5.78 17.16
C LYS A 246 -11.89 6.24 15.87
N SER A 247 -11.86 5.39 14.84
CA SER A 247 -11.33 5.69 13.51
C SER A 247 -12.29 5.24 12.41
N GLU A 248 -12.21 5.85 11.24
CA GLU A 248 -12.93 5.40 10.03
C GLU A 248 -12.27 4.22 9.34
N PHE A 249 -11.08 3.82 9.82
CA PHE A 249 -10.35 2.69 9.27
C PHE A 249 -11.11 1.37 9.40
N ALA A 250 -11.28 0.68 8.29
CA ALA A 250 -11.87 -0.65 8.22
C ALA A 250 -11.11 -1.53 7.21
N ILE A 251 -11.05 -2.83 7.51
CA ILE A 251 -10.46 -3.86 6.64
C ILE A 251 -11.56 -4.85 6.28
N SER A 252 -11.89 -4.97 5.00
CA SER A 252 -12.84 -5.97 4.51
C SER A 252 -12.14 -6.96 3.58
N GLY A 253 -11.79 -8.13 4.12
CA GLY A 253 -11.05 -9.17 3.40
C GLY A 253 -9.79 -8.65 2.70
N TRP A 254 -9.58 -9.10 1.46
CA TRP A 254 -8.43 -8.74 0.62
C TRP A 254 -8.66 -7.50 -0.26
N ASN A 255 -9.90 -7.04 -0.33
CA ASN A 255 -10.34 -5.99 -1.26
C ASN A 255 -10.43 -4.67 -0.51
N ASN A 256 -9.30 -4.07 -0.17
CA ASN A 256 -9.28 -2.68 0.26
C ASN A 256 -8.49 -1.87 -0.76
N VAL A 257 -9.21 -1.50 -1.81
CA VAL A 257 -8.69 -0.79 -2.96
C VAL A 257 -8.39 0.64 -2.51
N PHE A 258 -7.13 0.93 -2.20
CA PHE A 258 -6.58 2.29 -2.28
C PHE A 258 -6.46 2.73 -3.75
N SER A 259 -7.42 2.38 -4.61
CA SER A 259 -7.64 3.05 -5.88
C SER A 259 -7.99 4.46 -5.48
N GLY A 260 -7.02 5.34 -5.69
CA GLY A 260 -6.84 6.60 -5.00
C GLY A 260 -8.16 7.25 -4.70
N THR A 261 -8.29 7.76 -3.47
CA THR A 261 -9.28 8.76 -3.07
C THR A 261 -9.76 9.40 -4.34
N ALA A 262 -10.92 8.95 -4.83
CA ALA A 262 -11.52 9.60 -5.97
C ALA A 262 -11.75 10.97 -5.35
N LYS A 263 -10.82 11.91 -5.60
CA LYS A 263 -11.01 13.31 -5.34
C LYS A 263 -12.33 13.47 -6.01
N SER A 264 -13.41 13.57 -5.23
CA SER A 264 -14.69 13.90 -5.76
C SER A 264 -14.35 15.15 -6.53
N ILE A 265 -14.37 15.05 -7.86
CA ILE A 265 -14.19 16.21 -8.69
C ILE A 265 -15.45 16.97 -8.32
N GLU A 266 -15.35 17.80 -7.29
CA GLU A 266 -16.36 18.76 -6.93
C GLU A 266 -16.34 19.67 -8.14
N PHE A 267 -17.19 19.33 -9.11
CA PHE A 267 -17.39 20.14 -10.28
C PHE A 267 -17.76 21.51 -9.72
N ASN A 268 -16.84 22.46 -9.88
CA ASN A 268 -17.08 23.80 -9.42
C ASN A 268 -18.33 24.28 -10.18
N LYS A 269 -19.43 24.50 -9.46
CA LYS A 269 -20.72 24.86 -10.05
C LYS A 269 -20.65 26.31 -10.50
N ILE A 270 -19.96 26.56 -11.60
CA ILE A 270 -19.85 27.88 -12.21
C ILE A 270 -21.19 28.19 -12.87
N LYS A 271 -21.81 29.31 -12.46
CA LYS A 271 -23.01 29.80 -13.14
C LYS A 271 -22.63 30.53 -14.43
N PHE A 272 -23.51 30.57 -15.42
CA PHE A 272 -23.25 31.22 -16.72
C PHE A 272 -22.88 32.71 -16.60
N GLU A 273 -23.30 33.39 -15.53
CA GLU A 273 -22.95 34.78 -15.24
C GLU A 273 -21.47 34.95 -14.87
N GLN A 274 -20.85 33.93 -14.28
CA GLN A 274 -19.46 33.95 -13.81
C GLN A 274 -18.44 33.67 -14.93
N ILE A 275 -18.89 33.19 -16.09
CA ILE A 275 -18.04 32.97 -17.26
C ILE A 275 -17.80 34.32 -17.95
N VAL A 276 -16.56 34.77 -18.08
CA VAL A 276 -16.21 35.99 -18.84
C VAL A 276 -16.06 35.61 -20.32
N GLY A 277 -16.85 36.21 -21.21
CA GLY A 277 -16.80 35.90 -22.65
C GLY A 277 -17.78 36.72 -23.47
N ASN A 278 -17.57 36.77 -24.79
CA ASN A 278 -18.43 37.48 -25.75
C ASN A 278 -19.87 36.91 -25.74
N ARG A 279 -20.88 37.75 -25.99
CA ARG A 279 -22.30 37.37 -26.01
C ARG A 279 -22.57 36.20 -26.96
N ASP A 280 -21.94 36.20 -28.13
CA ASP A 280 -22.10 35.13 -29.13
C ASP A 280 -21.47 33.82 -28.67
N ALA A 281 -20.30 33.87 -28.03
CA ALA A 281 -19.63 32.71 -27.47
C ALA A 281 -20.44 32.10 -26.31
N LYS A 282 -21.03 32.93 -25.44
CA LYS A 282 -21.92 32.46 -24.36
C LYS A 282 -23.18 31.79 -24.91
N HIS A 283 -23.80 32.41 -25.91
CA HIS A 283 -24.99 31.85 -26.55
C HIS A 283 -24.68 30.54 -27.29
N PHE A 284 -23.50 30.43 -27.90
CA PHE A 284 -23.03 29.20 -28.53
C PHE A 284 -22.78 28.08 -27.53
N ALA A 285 -22.03 28.37 -26.45
CA ALA A 285 -21.76 27.40 -25.38
C ALA A 285 -23.05 26.85 -24.79
N ARG A 286 -24.05 27.72 -24.53
CA ARG A 286 -25.38 27.31 -24.07
C ARG A 286 -26.05 26.32 -25.03
N ARG A 287 -26.09 26.61 -26.33
CA ARG A 287 -26.68 25.69 -27.32
C ARG A 287 -25.93 24.38 -27.45
N LEU A 288 -24.60 24.40 -27.32
CA LEU A 288 -23.80 23.18 -27.32
C LEU A 288 -24.12 22.30 -26.10
N THR A 289 -24.22 22.90 -24.91
CA THR A 289 -24.61 22.19 -23.69
C THR A 289 -26.02 21.62 -23.80
N GLU A 290 -26.99 22.38 -24.33
CA GLU A 290 -28.35 21.91 -24.58
C GLU A 290 -28.38 20.70 -25.55
N ARG A 291 -27.52 20.71 -26.59
CA ARG A 291 -27.36 19.57 -27.52
C ARG A 291 -26.64 18.38 -26.89
N MET A 292 -25.73 18.59 -25.94
CA MET A 292 -25.10 17.49 -25.20
C MET A 292 -26.08 16.85 -24.21
N LEU A 293 -26.97 17.66 -23.60
CA LEU A 293 -27.98 17.20 -22.65
C LEU A 293 -29.06 16.31 -23.27
N SER A 294 -29.30 16.39 -24.58
CA SER A 294 -30.25 15.53 -25.28
C SER A 294 -29.73 14.11 -25.55
N TYR A 295 -28.78 13.63 -24.75
CA TYR A 295 -28.28 12.26 -24.82
C TYR A 295 -29.33 11.30 -24.26
N ASP A 296 -29.74 10.31 -25.05
CA ASP A 296 -30.62 9.25 -24.58
C ASP A 296 -29.80 8.11 -23.95
N PHE A 297 -29.98 7.91 -22.64
CA PHE A 297 -29.28 6.87 -21.88
C PHE A 297 -29.65 5.44 -22.29
N THR A 298 -30.87 5.22 -22.81
CA THR A 298 -31.33 3.89 -23.20
C THR A 298 -30.74 3.47 -24.54
N ALA A 299 -30.80 4.34 -25.54
CA ALA A 299 -30.22 4.13 -26.86
C ALA A 299 -28.70 4.35 -26.90
N LYS A 300 -28.12 4.93 -25.84
CA LYS A 300 -26.70 5.32 -25.72
C LYS A 300 -26.20 6.21 -26.87
N LYS A 301 -27.07 7.04 -27.42
CA LYS A 301 -26.81 7.85 -28.62
C LYS A 301 -27.29 9.28 -28.44
N ASN A 302 -26.58 10.22 -29.07
CA ASN A 302 -27.00 11.61 -29.19
C ASN A 302 -27.55 11.86 -30.61
N PRO A 303 -28.82 12.26 -30.77
CA PRO A 303 -29.39 12.55 -32.09
C PRO A 303 -28.65 13.67 -32.84
N PHE A 304 -28.08 14.64 -32.13
CA PHE A 304 -27.30 15.71 -32.77
C PHE A 304 -25.89 15.28 -33.19
N GLN A 305 -25.39 14.15 -32.68
CA GLN A 305 -24.14 13.57 -33.17
C GLN A 305 -24.32 12.94 -34.55
N GLU A 306 -25.44 12.25 -34.78
CA GLU A 306 -25.74 11.63 -36.07
C GLU A 306 -26.11 12.67 -37.14
N LEU A 307 -26.76 13.77 -36.74
CA LEU A 307 -27.16 14.87 -37.63
C LEU A 307 -26.03 15.88 -37.92
N GLY A 308 -24.81 15.66 -37.40
CA GLY A 308 -23.69 16.60 -37.56
C GLY A 308 -23.86 17.93 -36.82
N GLY A 309 -24.81 18.02 -35.89
CA GLY A 309 -25.13 19.21 -35.11
C GLY A 309 -24.15 19.52 -33.96
N LEU A 310 -23.13 18.69 -33.76
CA LEU A 310 -22.10 18.88 -32.74
C LEU A 310 -20.83 19.61 -33.26
N CYS A 311 -20.73 19.91 -34.56
CA CYS A 311 -19.53 20.51 -35.14
C CYS A 311 -19.46 22.05 -34.98
N PRO A 312 -18.33 22.60 -34.48
CA PRO A 312 -17.92 23.99 -34.65
C PRO A 312 -16.68 24.06 -35.55
N PHE A 313 -16.84 24.07 -36.87
CA PHE A 313 -15.70 24.30 -37.77
C PHE A 313 -15.59 25.80 -38.03
N LEU A 314 -14.88 26.55 -37.17
CA LEU A 314 -13.94 27.62 -37.59
C LEU A 314 -13.22 28.37 -36.44
N TRP A 315 -13.59 28.25 -35.16
CA TRP A 315 -13.01 29.10 -34.09
C TRP A 315 -12.41 28.35 -32.89
N ALA A 316 -12.46 27.01 -32.86
CA ALA A 316 -11.97 26.22 -31.72
C ALA A 316 -10.50 25.75 -31.87
N THR A 317 -9.89 25.93 -33.03
CA THR A 317 -8.49 25.51 -33.28
C THR A 317 -7.45 26.38 -32.57
N GLU A 318 -7.78 27.60 -32.16
CA GLU A 318 -6.84 28.43 -31.38
C GLU A 318 -6.91 28.19 -29.87
N PHE A 319 -8.06 27.78 -29.32
CA PHE A 319 -8.19 27.54 -27.88
C PHE A 319 -7.57 26.21 -27.42
N LEU A 320 -7.65 25.16 -28.23
CA LEU A 320 -7.12 23.84 -27.88
C LEU A 320 -5.59 23.70 -28.03
N VAL A 321 -4.91 24.70 -28.59
CA VAL A 321 -3.44 24.69 -28.70
C VAL A 321 -2.78 25.20 -27.41
N GLN A 322 -3.48 25.99 -26.57
CA GLN A 322 -2.93 26.45 -25.29
C GLN A 322 -3.01 25.42 -24.15
N GLU A 323 -3.86 24.39 -24.24
CA GLU A 323 -3.96 23.35 -23.20
C GLU A 323 -3.00 22.17 -23.38
N LYS A 324 -2.20 22.12 -24.46
CA LYS A 324 -1.13 21.12 -24.62
C LYS A 324 0.13 21.37 -23.78
N VAL A 325 0.06 22.23 -22.75
CA VAL A 325 1.14 22.44 -21.78
C VAL A 325 0.84 21.84 -20.40
N CYS A 326 -0.35 21.25 -20.18
CA CYS A 326 -0.63 20.51 -18.95
C CYS A 326 -1.48 19.27 -19.23
N LEU A 327 -0.84 18.25 -19.80
CA LEU A 327 -1.17 16.84 -19.58
C LEU A 327 0.12 16.05 -19.43
#